data_AF-A0A0S7CV14-F1
#
_entry.id   AF-A0A0S7CV14-F1
#
_cell.length_a   1.000
_cell.length_b   1.000
_cell.length_c   1.000
_cell.angle_alpha   90.00
_cell.angle_beta   90.00
_cell.angle_gamma   90.00
#
_symmetry.space_group_name_H-M   'P 1'
#
loop_
_entity.id
_entity.type
_entity.pdbx_description
1 polymer ?
#
loop_
_entity_poly.entity_id
_entity_poly.type
_entity_poly.pdbx_seq_one_letter_code
_entity_poly.pdbx_strand_id
1 'polypeptide(L)'
;MKERKDPTPAEQGPGTSPGGLDDGSAQDGRDHGEGLMASFVRRLRQPIPGAQPRVRFEMPPELEHDATAEPALDESDGPRFGSPGPRMSAQHPLYVGFMGTAGVGVALMLYYIGTNTAQLLLWIVTALFIALGLDPVVRGLEERKVPRPAGVVIAVGVLVAGVAAFFATLIPTIVEQVSQIVRQAPDWIRGFVDSDFFRSLDSQFGVRDKISQELDKFVKNPDAMGGIFGGVVGFGSTVANGVFGTLIVLVLSLYFLGALPAMKRWGYRLAPRSRRPRVEALSEEITRSVGNYVIGQVCVALLNALFAFIVMSILGIPFSVLLAFVVALLAFIPLVGGLIAAVVVILVALTAGWQTAVIYAICYFAYLQFEAYFISPRIMQKAVAVRVLSP
;
A
#
# COMPACT_ATOMS: atom_id res chain seq x y z
N MET A 1 55.41 -63.17 6.42
CA MET A 1 56.39 -64.18 6.91
C MET A 1 57.77 -63.64 6.60
N LYS A 2 58.52 -63.22 7.65
CA LYS A 2 59.94 -62.77 7.70
C LYS A 2 60.30 -61.52 6.86
N GLU A 3 61.13 -60.56 7.28
CA GLU A 3 62.10 -60.48 8.39
C GLU A 3 62.47 -59.00 8.67
N ARG A 4 62.75 -58.67 9.94
CA ARG A 4 63.41 -57.42 10.41
C ARG A 4 64.93 -57.53 10.22
N LYS A 5 65.64 -56.40 10.00
CA LYS A 5 66.80 -55.94 10.82
C LYS A 5 67.41 -54.61 10.31
N ASP A 6 67.50 -53.60 11.19
CA ASP A 6 68.46 -52.47 11.11
C ASP A 6 69.88 -52.95 11.50
N PRO A 7 70.99 -52.18 11.29
CA PRO A 7 71.36 -51.05 12.19
C PRO A 7 72.16 -49.87 11.54
N THR A 8 72.25 -48.76 12.31
CA THR A 8 73.09 -47.52 12.18
C THR A 8 74.62 -47.81 12.23
N PRO A 9 75.55 -46.89 11.85
CA PRO A 9 76.06 -45.74 12.67
C PRO A 9 76.52 -44.48 11.85
N ALA A 10 76.42 -43.23 12.32
CA ALA A 10 77.29 -42.40 13.20
C ALA A 10 78.57 -41.76 12.58
N GLU A 11 78.76 -40.47 12.94
CA GLU A 11 79.99 -39.63 13.02
C GLU A 11 80.58 -38.89 11.80
N GLN A 12 80.69 -37.54 11.93
CA GLN A 12 81.96 -36.81 12.08
C GLN A 12 81.72 -35.29 12.39
N GLY A 13 82.32 -34.78 13.48
CA GLY A 13 82.52 -33.34 13.77
C GLY A 13 83.77 -32.79 13.04
N PRO A 14 84.48 -31.70 13.48
CA PRO A 14 84.48 -31.04 14.80
C PRO A 14 84.72 -29.49 14.85
N GLY A 15 84.71 -28.91 16.06
CA GLY A 15 85.48 -27.70 16.49
C GLY A 15 84.81 -26.33 16.29
N THR A 16 84.87 -25.32 17.17
CA THR A 16 85.62 -25.02 18.41
C THR A 16 84.97 -23.79 19.10
N SER A 17 85.12 -23.68 20.43
CA SER A 17 84.81 -22.52 21.34
C SER A 17 85.50 -21.18 20.94
N PRO A 18 85.34 -20.01 21.63
CA PRO A 18 84.71 -19.71 22.94
C PRO A 18 83.86 -18.39 23.05
N GLY A 19 83.16 -18.26 24.18
CA GLY A 19 83.01 -17.05 25.05
C GLY A 19 82.79 -15.64 24.49
N GLY A 20 81.77 -14.96 25.04
CA GLY A 20 81.87 -13.55 25.44
C GLY A 20 81.02 -12.52 24.70
N LEU A 21 79.97 -12.07 25.40
CA LEU A 21 79.47 -10.70 25.55
C LEU A 21 78.73 -9.97 24.39
N ASP A 22 77.60 -9.42 24.85
CA ASP A 22 76.93 -8.16 24.52
C ASP A 22 75.82 -8.06 23.46
N ASP A 23 74.67 -7.64 24.02
CA ASP A 23 73.66 -6.71 23.53
C ASP A 23 72.64 -7.08 22.46
N GLY A 24 71.38 -6.75 22.79
CA GLY A 24 70.44 -6.22 21.81
C GLY A 24 69.14 -7.00 21.62
N SER A 25 68.17 -6.75 22.50
CA SER A 25 66.75 -6.50 22.17
C SER A 25 66.07 -7.32 21.07
N ALA A 26 65.14 -8.20 21.44
CA ALA A 26 63.72 -8.18 21.02
C ALA A 26 63.03 -9.50 21.43
N GLN A 27 62.35 -9.50 22.58
CA GLN A 27 61.50 -10.61 23.01
C GLN A 27 60.02 -10.22 22.87
N ASP A 28 59.31 -11.15 22.21
CA ASP A 28 57.91 -11.20 21.81
C ASP A 28 56.96 -11.07 23.01
N GLY A 29 56.17 -10.00 23.03
CA GLY A 29 55.12 -9.75 24.03
C GLY A 29 53.78 -10.31 23.55
N ARG A 30 53.59 -11.61 23.71
CA ARG A 30 52.27 -12.27 23.61
C ARG A 30 52.07 -13.11 24.86
N ASP A 31 51.45 -12.53 25.90
CA ASP A 31 50.75 -13.23 27.01
C ASP A 31 50.21 -12.26 28.07
N HIS A 32 49.23 -11.40 27.73
CA HIS A 32 48.59 -10.49 28.71
C HIS A 32 47.05 -10.50 28.69
N GLY A 33 46.41 -11.48 28.03
CA GLY A 33 44.95 -11.53 27.87
C GLY A 33 44.18 -12.45 28.83
N GLU A 34 44.77 -13.55 29.28
CA GLU A 34 44.02 -14.64 29.93
C GLU A 34 43.83 -14.47 31.45
N GLY A 35 44.66 -13.65 32.11
CA GLY A 35 44.60 -13.47 33.57
C GLY A 35 43.42 -12.63 34.08
N LEU A 36 42.96 -11.65 33.29
CA LEU A 36 41.95 -10.68 33.73
C LEU A 36 40.54 -11.30 33.80
N MET A 37 40.17 -12.11 32.82
CA MET A 37 38.86 -12.81 32.79
C MET A 37 38.73 -13.84 33.93
N ALA A 38 39.80 -14.58 34.23
CA ALA A 38 39.81 -15.55 35.32
C ALA A 38 39.65 -14.90 36.71
N SER A 39 40.23 -13.70 36.90
CA SER A 39 40.13 -12.95 38.15
C SER A 39 38.72 -12.37 38.40
N PHE A 40 38.01 -11.99 37.33
CA PHE A 40 36.68 -11.41 37.41
C PHE A 40 35.60 -12.44 37.75
N VAL A 41 35.70 -13.65 37.17
CA VAL A 41 34.80 -14.78 37.48
C VAL A 41 34.97 -15.26 38.92
N ARG A 42 36.17 -15.13 39.50
CA ARG A 42 36.43 -15.53 40.89
C ARG A 42 35.86 -14.54 41.92
N ARG A 43 35.74 -13.24 41.58
CA ARG A 43 35.10 -12.23 42.44
C ARG A 43 33.58 -12.37 42.51
N LEU A 44 32.93 -12.87 41.46
CA LEU A 44 31.48 -13.11 41.43
C LEU A 44 31.01 -14.30 42.29
N ARG A 45 31.93 -15.15 42.76
CA ARG A 45 31.63 -16.34 43.58
C ARG A 45 31.85 -16.13 45.09
N GLN A 46 32.20 -14.92 45.53
CA GLN A 46 32.40 -14.68 46.96
C GLN A 46 31.06 -14.36 47.64
N PRO A 47 30.69 -15.07 48.73
CA PRO A 47 29.49 -14.76 49.49
C PRO A 47 29.61 -13.39 50.15
N ILE A 48 28.50 -12.64 50.14
CA ILE A 48 28.42 -11.27 50.64
C ILE A 48 28.75 -11.24 52.14
N PRO A 49 29.74 -10.44 52.59
CA PRO A 49 30.07 -10.30 54.01
C PRO A 49 28.88 -9.66 54.75
N GLY A 50 28.38 -10.34 55.78
CA GLY A 50 27.29 -9.84 56.65
C GLY A 50 25.99 -10.65 56.64
N ALA A 51 25.93 -11.80 55.96
CA ALA A 51 24.79 -12.70 56.08
C ALA A 51 24.74 -13.33 57.49
N GLN A 52 23.79 -12.88 58.32
CA GLN A 52 23.53 -13.50 59.62
C GLN A 52 23.00 -14.93 59.44
N PRO A 53 23.31 -15.88 60.35
CA PRO A 53 22.80 -17.24 60.26
C PRO A 53 21.28 -17.22 60.43
N ARG A 54 20.54 -17.82 59.49
CA ARG A 54 19.11 -18.04 59.69
C ARG A 54 18.92 -18.95 60.90
N VAL A 55 18.19 -18.47 61.90
CA VAL A 55 17.78 -19.27 63.07
C VAL A 55 17.03 -20.49 62.54
N ARG A 56 17.61 -21.67 62.77
CA ARG A 56 17.01 -22.94 62.39
C ARG A 56 15.86 -23.20 63.36
N PHE A 57 14.64 -23.09 62.87
CA PHE A 57 13.45 -23.46 63.64
C PHE A 57 13.46 -24.98 63.81
N GLU A 58 13.83 -25.45 65.00
CA GLU A 58 13.68 -26.85 65.40
C GLU A 58 12.22 -27.05 65.79
N MET A 59 11.54 -27.97 65.10
CA MET A 59 10.15 -28.31 65.41
C MET A 59 10.08 -28.95 66.80
N PRO A 60 9.08 -28.62 67.63
CA PRO A 60 8.84 -29.33 68.88
C PRO A 60 8.68 -30.84 68.59
N PRO A 61 9.14 -31.73 69.48
CA PRO A 61 8.97 -33.16 69.28
C PRO A 61 7.49 -33.49 69.13
N GLU A 62 7.15 -34.17 68.04
CA GLU A 62 5.81 -34.72 67.83
C GLU A 62 5.53 -35.69 68.98
N LEU A 63 4.43 -35.45 69.71
CA LEU A 63 3.91 -36.42 70.66
C LEU A 63 3.53 -37.66 69.85
N GLU A 64 4.30 -38.74 69.99
CA GLU A 64 3.93 -40.08 69.54
C GLU A 64 2.53 -40.40 70.06
N HIS A 65 1.53 -40.24 69.21
CA HIS A 65 0.24 -40.87 69.43
C HIS A 65 0.42 -42.34 69.10
N ASP A 66 0.11 -43.19 70.08
CA ASP A 66 0.14 -44.65 70.03
C ASP A 66 -0.23 -45.21 68.65
N ALA A 67 0.69 -46.02 68.12
CA ALA A 67 0.59 -46.75 66.87
C ALA A 67 -0.38 -47.96 66.97
N THR A 68 -1.59 -47.77 67.50
CA THR A 68 -2.62 -48.83 67.56
C THR A 68 -4.01 -48.29 67.28
N ALA A 69 -4.21 -47.80 66.07
CA ALA A 69 -5.46 -47.92 65.31
C ALA A 69 -5.19 -47.30 63.94
N GLU A 70 -4.99 -48.14 62.92
CA GLU A 70 -5.15 -47.68 61.54
C GLU A 70 -6.66 -47.60 61.25
N PRO A 71 -7.29 -46.41 61.16
CA PRO A 71 -8.37 -46.26 60.21
C PRO A 71 -7.70 -46.23 58.84
N ALA A 72 -8.10 -47.15 57.95
CA ALA A 72 -7.68 -47.16 56.56
C ALA A 72 -7.69 -45.71 56.00
N LEU A 73 -6.51 -45.19 55.68
CA LEU A 73 -6.36 -43.89 55.04
C LEU A 73 -6.99 -44.02 53.65
N ASP A 74 -8.20 -43.50 53.52
CA ASP A 74 -8.82 -43.22 52.24
C ASP A 74 -7.90 -42.24 51.50
N GLU A 75 -7.28 -42.68 50.41
CA GLU A 75 -6.51 -41.85 49.48
C GLU A 75 -7.44 -40.79 48.86
N SER A 76 -7.75 -39.74 49.60
CA SER A 76 -8.41 -38.56 49.08
C SER A 76 -7.37 -37.46 48.90
N ASP A 77 -6.78 -37.46 47.70
CA ASP A 77 -5.92 -36.39 47.18
C ASP A 77 -6.77 -35.11 47.00
N GLY A 78 -6.98 -34.38 48.10
CA GLY A 78 -7.72 -33.12 48.14
C GLY A 78 -6.81 -31.92 47.86
N PRO A 79 -7.14 -31.02 46.92
CA PRO A 79 -6.28 -29.88 46.59
C PRO A 79 -6.08 -28.92 47.77
N ARG A 80 -4.82 -28.66 48.13
CA ARG A 80 -4.33 -27.79 49.24
C ARG A 80 -4.81 -26.34 49.20
N PHE A 81 -5.24 -25.86 48.04
CA PHE A 81 -5.95 -24.59 47.86
C PHE A 81 -7.34 -25.00 47.42
N GLY A 82 -8.37 -24.67 48.20
CA GLY A 82 -9.73 -25.19 48.03
C GLY A 82 -10.23 -25.24 46.58
N SER A 83 -11.21 -26.10 46.33
CA SER A 83 -11.75 -26.35 45.00
C SER A 83 -12.00 -25.04 44.22
N PRO A 84 -11.56 -24.93 42.95
CA PRO A 84 -11.81 -23.76 42.13
C PRO A 84 -13.29 -23.38 42.22
N GLY A 85 -13.57 -22.13 42.58
CA GLY A 85 -14.94 -21.64 42.72
C GLY A 85 -15.76 -21.94 41.45
N PRO A 86 -17.10 -22.08 41.57
CA PRO A 86 -17.94 -22.44 40.44
C PRO A 86 -17.66 -21.53 39.24
N ARG A 87 -17.42 -22.13 38.07
CA ARG A 87 -17.23 -21.41 36.81
C ARG A 87 -18.44 -20.50 36.64
N MET A 88 -18.24 -19.18 36.55
CA MET A 88 -19.37 -18.25 36.36
C MET A 88 -20.15 -18.71 35.13
N SER A 89 -21.44 -19.00 35.32
CA SER A 89 -22.27 -19.47 34.22
C SER A 89 -22.43 -18.34 33.20
N ALA A 90 -22.39 -18.68 31.91
CA ALA A 90 -22.60 -17.71 30.82
C ALA A 90 -24.01 -17.07 30.85
N GLN A 91 -24.87 -17.51 31.76
CA GLN A 91 -26.24 -17.02 31.96
C GLN A 91 -26.34 -15.96 33.07
N HIS A 92 -25.25 -15.65 33.78
CA HIS A 92 -25.27 -14.64 34.84
C HIS A 92 -25.51 -13.24 34.24
N PRO A 93 -26.53 -12.47 34.69
CA PRO A 93 -26.90 -11.18 34.10
C PRO A 93 -25.74 -10.18 34.05
N LEU A 94 -24.88 -10.15 35.08
CA LEU A 94 -23.69 -9.29 35.11
C LEU A 94 -22.62 -9.70 34.07
N TYR A 95 -22.43 -10.99 33.81
CA TYR A 95 -21.46 -11.45 32.81
C TYR A 95 -21.94 -11.12 31.40
N VAL A 96 -23.23 -11.35 31.11
CA VAL A 96 -23.85 -10.99 29.83
C VAL A 96 -23.82 -9.47 29.63
N GLY A 97 -24.14 -8.69 30.68
CA GLY A 97 -24.07 -7.24 30.65
C GLY A 97 -22.66 -6.70 30.40
N PHE A 98 -21.65 -7.22 31.12
CA PHE A 98 -20.24 -6.83 30.94
C PHE A 98 -19.68 -7.22 29.57
N MET A 99 -19.95 -8.45 29.11
CA MET A 99 -19.48 -8.92 27.80
C MET A 99 -20.20 -8.19 26.66
N GLY A 100 -21.48 -7.85 26.84
CA GLY A 100 -22.25 -7.03 25.92
C GLY A 100 -21.72 -5.60 25.81
N THR A 101 -21.45 -4.92 26.94
CA THR A 101 -20.88 -3.56 26.91
C THR A 101 -19.44 -3.54 26.39
N ALA A 102 -18.62 -4.53 26.73
CA ALA A 102 -17.29 -4.68 26.15
C ALA A 102 -17.35 -4.93 24.64
N GLY A 103 -18.28 -5.79 24.17
CA GLY A 103 -18.50 -6.04 22.75
C GLY A 103 -18.95 -4.79 21.99
N VAL A 104 -19.92 -4.04 22.54
CA VAL A 104 -20.38 -2.76 21.97
C VAL A 104 -19.25 -1.73 22.00
N GLY A 105 -18.48 -1.65 23.08
CA GLY A 105 -17.31 -0.76 23.18
C GLY A 105 -16.25 -1.06 22.13
N VAL A 106 -15.92 -2.33 21.92
CA VAL A 106 -15.01 -2.76 20.84
C VAL A 106 -15.60 -2.44 19.46
N ALA A 107 -16.89 -2.68 19.24
CA ALA A 107 -17.55 -2.36 17.97
C ALA A 107 -17.55 -0.85 17.67
N LEU A 108 -17.84 -0.01 18.67
CA LEU A 108 -17.78 1.45 18.55
C LEU A 108 -16.34 1.95 18.35
N MET A 109 -15.37 1.34 19.03
CA MET A 109 -13.95 1.66 18.85
C MET A 109 -13.48 1.29 17.45
N LEU A 110 -13.84 0.11 16.93
CA LEU A 110 -13.55 -0.30 15.55
C LEU A 110 -14.27 0.58 14.53
N TYR A 111 -15.52 0.98 14.81
CA TYR A 111 -16.26 1.93 13.97
C TYR A 111 -15.57 3.30 13.95
N TYR A 112 -15.16 3.82 15.11
CA TYR A 112 -14.45 5.10 15.23
C TYR A 112 -13.09 5.06 14.54
N ILE A 113 -12.30 4.00 14.74
CA ILE A 113 -11.04 3.80 14.03
C ILE A 113 -11.30 3.69 12.53
N GLY A 114 -12.32 2.94 12.11
CA GLY A 114 -12.70 2.73 10.73
C GLY A 114 -13.05 4.04 10.02
N THR A 115 -13.89 4.89 10.62
CA THR A 115 -14.31 6.16 10.01
C THR A 115 -13.19 7.21 9.99
N ASN A 116 -12.35 7.25 11.03
CA ASN A 116 -11.26 8.24 11.10
C ASN A 116 -9.96 7.80 10.38
N THR A 117 -9.77 6.49 10.14
CA THR A 117 -8.57 5.95 9.49
C THR A 117 -8.83 5.47 8.06
N ALA A 118 -10.09 5.45 7.59
CA ALA A 118 -10.43 5.04 6.23
C ALA A 118 -9.62 5.78 5.16
N GLN A 119 -9.42 7.09 5.32
CA GLN A 119 -8.63 7.89 4.38
C GLN A 119 -7.16 7.45 4.34
N LEU A 120 -6.55 7.17 5.50
CA LEU A 120 -5.18 6.66 5.57
C LEU A 120 -5.09 5.27 4.91
N LEU A 121 -6.08 4.41 5.15
CA LEU A 121 -6.15 3.09 4.52
C LEU A 121 -6.28 3.20 3.00
N LEU A 122 -7.09 4.14 2.49
CA LEU A 122 -7.22 4.41 1.06
C LEU A 122 -5.89 4.87 0.46
N TRP A 123 -5.14 5.75 1.13
CA TRP A 123 -3.81 6.15 0.67
C TRP A 123 -2.83 4.98 0.63
N ILE A 124 -2.84 4.12 1.66
CA ILE A 124 -2.00 2.91 1.72
C ILE A 124 -2.34 1.95 0.58
N VAL A 125 -3.63 1.65 0.38
CA VAL A 125 -4.09 0.75 -0.69
C VAL A 125 -3.77 1.32 -2.06
N THR A 126 -4.02 2.61 -2.27
CA THR A 126 -3.71 3.30 -3.54
C THR A 126 -2.21 3.26 -3.82
N ALA A 127 -1.38 3.54 -2.82
CA ALA A 127 0.06 3.50 -2.95
C ALA A 127 0.59 2.09 -3.24
N LEU A 128 0.01 1.07 -2.59
CA LEU A 128 0.34 -0.32 -2.89
C LEU A 128 -0.05 -0.68 -4.32
N PHE A 129 -1.23 -0.25 -4.79
CA PHE A 129 -1.69 -0.49 -6.16
C PHE A 129 -0.77 0.17 -7.20
N ILE A 130 -0.35 1.42 -6.96
CA ILE A 130 0.63 2.13 -7.79
C ILE A 130 1.98 1.40 -7.76
N ALA A 131 2.45 0.96 -6.58
CA ALA A 131 3.68 0.20 -6.45
C ALA A 131 3.62 -1.11 -7.26
N LEU A 132 2.52 -1.86 -7.20
CA LEU A 132 2.33 -3.05 -8.02
C LEU A 132 2.31 -2.72 -9.52
N GLY A 133 1.70 -1.60 -9.92
CA GLY A 133 1.71 -1.12 -11.30
C GLY A 133 3.08 -0.66 -11.80
N LEU A 134 3.94 -0.13 -10.92
CA LEU A 134 5.31 0.26 -11.27
C LEU A 134 6.31 -0.90 -11.24
N ASP A 135 6.02 -2.00 -10.53
CA ASP A 135 6.94 -3.16 -10.42
C ASP A 135 7.33 -3.76 -11.78
N PRO A 136 6.42 -3.98 -12.77
CA PRO A 136 6.84 -4.45 -14.09
C PRO A 136 7.75 -3.46 -14.83
N VAL A 137 7.59 -2.15 -14.60
CA VAL A 137 8.50 -1.13 -15.15
C VAL A 137 9.90 -1.28 -14.54
N VAL A 138 9.98 -1.40 -13.21
CA VAL A 138 11.26 -1.63 -12.50
C VAL A 138 11.92 -2.91 -12.97
N ARG A 139 11.16 -4.01 -13.09
CA ARG A 139 11.68 -5.30 -13.58
C ARG A 139 12.18 -5.22 -15.02
N GLY A 140 11.48 -4.51 -15.90
CA GLY A 140 11.95 -4.25 -17.25
C GLY A 140 13.26 -3.46 -17.30
N LEU A 141 13.50 -2.57 -16.31
CA LEU A 141 14.79 -1.89 -16.14
C LEU A 141 15.87 -2.83 -15.57
N GLU A 142 15.51 -3.72 -14.63
CA GLU A 142 16.42 -4.75 -14.11
C GLU A 142 16.89 -5.70 -15.22
N GLU A 143 15.99 -6.13 -16.11
CA GLU A 143 16.33 -6.94 -17.30
C GLU A 143 17.30 -6.22 -18.25
N ARG A 144 17.31 -4.89 -18.23
CA ARG A 144 18.29 -4.04 -18.95
C ARG A 144 19.56 -3.73 -18.15
N LYS A 145 19.84 -4.50 -17.09
CA LYS A 145 21.01 -4.40 -16.21
C LYS A 145 21.04 -3.16 -15.29
N VAL A 146 19.90 -2.49 -15.08
CA VAL A 146 19.81 -1.40 -14.09
C VAL A 146 19.65 -2.01 -12.69
N PRO A 147 20.45 -1.63 -11.67
CA PRO A 147 20.26 -2.15 -10.32
C PRO A 147 18.90 -1.72 -9.77
N ARG A 148 18.20 -2.63 -9.09
CA ARG A 148 16.87 -2.40 -8.52
C ARG A 148 16.66 -1.04 -7.85
N PRO A 149 17.52 -0.55 -6.93
CA PRO A 149 17.31 0.75 -6.31
C PRO A 149 17.28 1.91 -7.32
N ALA A 150 18.12 1.86 -8.36
CA ALA A 150 18.08 2.85 -9.44
C ALA A 150 16.82 2.69 -10.28
N GLY A 151 16.39 1.46 -10.58
CA GLY A 151 15.13 1.19 -11.28
C GLY A 151 13.92 1.76 -10.54
N VAL A 152 13.86 1.63 -9.21
CA VAL A 152 12.82 2.21 -8.35
C VAL A 152 12.83 3.74 -8.41
N VAL A 153 14.00 4.36 -8.26
CA VAL A 153 14.14 5.83 -8.33
C VAL A 153 13.73 6.36 -9.70
N ILE A 154 14.10 5.68 -10.79
CA ILE A 154 13.70 6.07 -12.15
C ILE A 154 12.19 5.94 -12.32
N ALA A 155 11.60 4.81 -11.95
CA ALA A 155 10.16 4.57 -12.12
C ALA A 155 9.31 5.58 -11.32
N VAL A 156 9.67 5.81 -10.05
CA VAL A 156 8.99 6.81 -9.22
C VAL A 156 9.28 8.23 -9.71
N GLY A 157 10.51 8.53 -10.16
CA GLY A 157 10.88 9.82 -10.70
C GLY A 157 10.05 10.20 -11.94
N VAL A 158 9.82 9.24 -12.84
CA VAL A 158 8.92 9.41 -13.99
C VAL A 158 7.48 9.66 -13.53
N LEU A 159 6.99 8.91 -12.53
CA LEU A 159 5.65 9.12 -11.99
C LEU A 159 5.51 10.51 -11.35
N VAL A 160 6.48 10.92 -10.53
CA VAL A 160 6.54 12.24 -9.88
C VAL A 160 6.57 13.34 -10.94
N ALA A 161 7.39 13.20 -11.99
CA ALA A 161 7.44 14.16 -13.09
C ALA A 161 6.09 14.25 -13.83
N GLY A 162 5.44 13.11 -14.10
CA GLY A 162 4.11 13.08 -14.71
C GLY A 162 3.04 13.74 -13.85
N VAL A 163 3.03 13.46 -12.54
CA VAL A 163 2.11 14.09 -11.58
C VAL A 163 2.40 15.59 -11.44
N ALA A 164 3.66 16.00 -11.38
CA ALA A 164 4.03 17.41 -11.32
C ALA A 164 3.60 18.14 -12.60
N ALA A 165 3.82 17.55 -13.78
CA ALA A 165 3.35 18.09 -15.06
C ALA A 165 1.82 18.20 -15.10
N PHE A 166 1.12 17.21 -14.55
CA PHE A 166 -0.34 17.22 -14.38
C PHE A 166 -0.80 18.41 -13.52
N PHE A 167 -0.24 18.59 -12.33
CA PHE A 167 -0.61 19.70 -11.45
C PHE A 167 -0.22 21.07 -12.05
N ALA A 168 0.92 21.16 -12.73
CA ALA A 168 1.42 22.42 -13.29
C ALA A 168 0.65 22.88 -14.52
N THR A 169 0.16 21.96 -15.36
CA THR A 169 -0.50 22.31 -16.63
C THR A 169 -2.02 22.15 -16.56
N LEU A 170 -2.50 21.04 -16.00
CA LEU A 170 -3.91 20.69 -16.07
C LEU A 170 -4.74 21.45 -15.04
N ILE A 171 -4.26 21.62 -13.81
CA ILE A 171 -5.03 22.33 -12.78
C ILE A 171 -5.33 23.78 -13.17
N PRO A 172 -4.36 24.60 -13.64
CA PRO A 172 -4.66 25.93 -14.15
C PRO A 172 -5.66 25.91 -15.31
N THR A 173 -5.50 24.96 -16.23
CA THR A 173 -6.42 24.78 -17.38
C THR A 173 -7.83 24.44 -16.93
N ILE A 174 -7.99 23.54 -15.95
CA ILE A 174 -9.28 23.18 -15.36
C ILE A 174 -9.91 24.40 -14.70
N VAL A 175 -9.14 25.17 -13.91
CA VAL A 175 -9.64 26.38 -13.24
C VAL A 175 -10.15 27.39 -14.28
N GLU A 176 -9.38 27.62 -15.34
CA GLU A 176 -9.76 28.54 -16.40
C GLU A 176 -11.02 28.06 -17.14
N GLN A 177 -11.06 26.79 -17.54
CA GLN A 177 -12.17 26.21 -18.29
C GLN A 177 -13.45 26.13 -17.47
N VAL A 178 -13.37 25.76 -16.19
CA VAL A 178 -14.52 25.80 -15.26
C VAL A 178 -14.98 27.24 -15.08
N SER A 179 -14.07 28.19 -14.89
CA SER A 179 -14.42 29.62 -14.77
C SER A 179 -15.11 30.14 -16.04
N GLN A 180 -14.68 29.71 -17.22
CA GLN A 180 -15.32 30.03 -18.49
C GLN A 180 -16.72 29.43 -18.60
N ILE A 181 -16.90 28.15 -18.26
CA ILE A 181 -18.22 27.49 -18.23
C ILE A 181 -19.19 28.28 -17.35
N VAL A 182 -18.78 28.65 -16.12
CA VAL A 182 -19.68 29.34 -15.20
C VAL A 182 -20.04 30.73 -15.73
N ARG A 183 -19.11 31.43 -16.39
CA ARG A 183 -19.36 32.75 -17.01
C ARG A 183 -20.27 32.66 -18.24
N GLN A 184 -20.13 31.62 -19.05
CA GLN A 184 -20.83 31.47 -20.34
C GLN A 184 -22.12 30.65 -20.26
N ALA A 185 -22.29 29.83 -19.21
CA ALA A 185 -23.47 28.99 -19.02
C ALA A 185 -24.80 29.75 -19.10
N PRO A 186 -24.96 30.95 -18.49
CA PRO A 186 -26.21 31.70 -18.61
C PRO A 186 -26.57 32.02 -20.07
N ASP A 187 -25.57 32.35 -20.89
CA ASP A 187 -25.79 32.72 -22.29
C ASP A 187 -26.08 31.49 -23.16
N TRP A 188 -25.42 30.36 -22.90
CA TRP A 188 -25.77 29.09 -23.59
C TRP A 188 -27.17 28.61 -23.26
N ILE A 189 -27.59 28.73 -21.99
CA ILE A 189 -28.94 28.33 -21.58
C ILE A 189 -29.98 29.26 -22.22
N ARG A 190 -29.74 30.58 -22.22
CA ARG A 190 -30.61 31.54 -22.92
C ARG A 190 -30.71 31.21 -24.41
N GLY A 191 -29.57 31.00 -25.09
CA GLY A 191 -29.53 30.64 -26.50
C GLY A 191 -30.27 29.32 -26.80
N PHE A 192 -30.17 28.33 -25.91
CA PHE A 192 -30.90 27.07 -26.03
C PHE A 192 -32.41 27.27 -25.84
N VAL A 193 -32.82 28.00 -24.80
CA VAL A 193 -34.24 28.31 -24.52
C VAL A 193 -34.87 29.15 -25.63
N ASP A 194 -34.09 30.01 -26.28
CA ASP A 194 -34.53 30.82 -27.41
C ASP A 194 -34.49 30.10 -28.76
N SER A 195 -33.94 28.89 -28.84
CA SER A 195 -33.88 28.12 -30.08
C SER A 195 -35.25 27.68 -30.56
N ASP A 196 -35.44 27.59 -31.89
CA ASP A 196 -36.71 27.15 -32.49
C ASP A 196 -37.10 25.72 -32.08
N PHE A 197 -36.10 24.87 -31.86
CA PHE A 197 -36.29 23.53 -31.31
C PHE A 197 -36.92 23.60 -29.91
N PHE A 198 -36.35 24.39 -29.00
CA PHE A 198 -36.88 24.49 -27.64
C PHE A 198 -38.25 25.17 -27.61
N ARG A 199 -38.49 26.20 -28.45
CA ARG A 199 -39.80 26.85 -28.59
C ARG A 199 -40.90 25.88 -29.01
N SER A 200 -40.59 24.94 -29.91
CA SER A 200 -41.55 23.88 -30.33
C SER A 200 -41.87 22.88 -29.20
N LEU A 201 -40.93 22.65 -28.30
CA LEU A 201 -41.09 21.76 -27.15
C LEU A 201 -41.85 22.47 -26.01
N ASP A 202 -41.51 23.73 -25.78
CA ASP A 202 -42.13 24.56 -24.74
C ASP A 202 -43.62 24.82 -24.99
N SER A 203 -44.05 24.93 -26.25
CA SER A 203 -45.48 25.05 -26.57
C SER A 203 -46.33 23.86 -26.11
N GLN A 204 -45.71 22.71 -25.82
CA GLN A 204 -46.39 21.51 -25.29
C GLN A 204 -46.30 21.39 -23.76
N PHE A 205 -45.26 21.94 -23.12
CA PHE A 205 -44.94 21.67 -21.71
C PHE A 205 -44.84 22.91 -20.80
N GLY A 206 -44.76 24.13 -21.33
CA GLY A 206 -44.76 25.39 -20.57
C GLY A 206 -43.66 25.51 -19.51
N VAL A 207 -42.43 25.09 -19.85
CA VAL A 207 -41.31 24.96 -18.91
C VAL A 207 -40.35 26.16 -18.97
N ARG A 208 -40.44 26.99 -20.01
CA ARG A 208 -39.55 28.13 -20.26
C ARG A 208 -39.51 29.14 -19.11
N ASP A 209 -40.66 29.51 -18.57
CA ASP A 209 -40.72 30.51 -17.50
C ASP A 209 -40.05 30.01 -16.22
N LYS A 210 -40.18 28.71 -15.91
CA LYS A 210 -39.51 28.08 -14.76
C LYS A 210 -38.00 28.07 -14.95
N ILE A 211 -37.52 27.65 -16.11
CA ILE A 211 -36.08 27.62 -16.42
C ILE A 211 -35.50 29.03 -16.38
N SER A 212 -36.19 30.00 -16.98
CA SER A 212 -35.75 31.39 -17.04
C SER A 212 -35.72 32.03 -15.64
N GLN A 213 -36.72 31.78 -14.79
CA GLN A 213 -36.72 32.26 -13.40
C GLN A 213 -35.60 31.64 -12.56
N GLU A 214 -35.36 30.34 -12.66
CA GLU A 214 -34.27 29.68 -11.92
C GLU A 214 -32.90 30.17 -12.39
N LEU A 215 -32.74 30.39 -13.69
CA LEU A 215 -31.52 30.97 -14.25
C LEU A 215 -31.27 32.39 -13.74
N ASP A 216 -32.33 33.22 -13.69
CA ASP A 216 -32.25 34.58 -13.18
C ASP A 216 -31.95 34.63 -11.67
N LYS A 217 -32.56 33.73 -10.88
CA LYS A 217 -32.22 33.58 -9.45
C LYS A 217 -30.76 33.20 -9.28
N PHE A 218 -30.25 32.27 -10.09
CA PHE A 218 -28.87 31.83 -10.03
C PHE A 218 -27.87 32.95 -10.37
N VAL A 219 -28.12 33.71 -11.44
CA VAL A 219 -27.26 34.83 -11.87
C VAL A 219 -27.31 36.01 -10.89
N LYS A 220 -28.49 36.32 -10.34
CA LYS A 220 -28.68 37.46 -9.41
C LYS A 220 -28.26 37.14 -7.98
N ASN A 221 -28.08 35.87 -7.62
CA ASN A 221 -27.68 35.46 -6.28
C ASN A 221 -26.15 35.53 -6.14
N PRO A 222 -25.61 36.52 -5.40
CA PRO A 222 -24.17 36.68 -5.21
C PRO A 222 -23.55 35.54 -4.41
N ASP A 223 -24.33 34.81 -3.60
CA ASP A 223 -23.84 33.63 -2.87
C ASP A 223 -23.81 32.38 -3.75
N ALA A 224 -24.70 32.26 -4.75
CA ALA A 224 -24.64 31.18 -5.72
C ALA A 224 -23.48 31.39 -6.70
N MET A 225 -23.33 32.61 -7.21
CA MET A 225 -22.20 33.01 -8.05
C MET A 225 -20.89 33.03 -7.26
N GLY A 226 -20.87 33.62 -6.06
CA GLY A 226 -19.72 33.69 -5.17
C GLY A 226 -19.36 32.35 -4.54
N GLY A 227 -20.29 31.42 -4.34
CA GLY A 227 -19.98 30.04 -3.94
C GLY A 227 -19.21 29.29 -5.03
N ILE A 228 -19.48 29.60 -6.30
CA ILE A 228 -18.81 28.98 -7.45
C ILE A 228 -17.52 29.72 -7.82
N PHE A 229 -17.50 31.07 -7.78
CA PHE A 229 -16.35 31.92 -8.15
C PHE A 229 -15.47 32.36 -6.98
N GLY A 230 -16.03 32.64 -5.80
CA GLY A 230 -15.33 32.91 -4.53
C GLY A 230 -14.91 31.63 -3.79
N GLY A 231 -15.47 30.49 -4.20
CA GLY A 231 -14.96 29.16 -3.91
C GLY A 231 -13.52 28.91 -4.40
N VAL A 232 -12.83 29.86 -5.04
CA VAL A 232 -11.41 29.77 -5.42
C VAL A 232 -10.50 29.54 -4.20
N VAL A 233 -10.83 30.06 -3.02
CA VAL A 233 -10.10 29.73 -1.78
C VAL A 233 -10.37 28.28 -1.35
N GLY A 234 -11.63 27.82 -1.49
CA GLY A 234 -12.02 26.44 -1.24
C GLY A 234 -11.43 25.45 -2.26
N PHE A 235 -11.36 25.82 -3.53
CA PHE A 235 -10.73 25.09 -4.60
C PHE A 235 -9.22 25.06 -4.40
N GLY A 236 -8.60 26.18 -4.03
CA GLY A 236 -7.20 26.25 -3.65
C GLY A 236 -6.88 25.32 -2.47
N SER A 237 -7.73 25.28 -1.44
CA SER A 237 -7.59 24.33 -0.33
C SER A 237 -7.79 22.88 -0.77
N THR A 238 -8.69 22.61 -1.71
CA THR A 238 -8.96 21.28 -2.26
C THR A 238 -7.78 20.80 -3.11
N VAL A 239 -7.23 21.66 -3.95
CA VAL A 239 -6.02 21.40 -4.74
C VAL A 239 -4.84 21.19 -3.81
N ALA A 240 -4.65 22.03 -2.78
CA ALA A 240 -3.58 21.87 -1.81
C ALA A 240 -3.69 20.53 -1.06
N ASN A 241 -4.88 20.19 -0.55
CA ASN A 241 -5.14 18.88 0.07
C ASN A 241 -4.92 17.72 -0.91
N GLY A 242 -5.29 17.90 -2.18
CA GLY A 242 -5.04 16.93 -3.25
C GLY A 242 -3.54 16.75 -3.53
N VAL A 243 -2.76 17.84 -3.56
CA VAL A 243 -1.29 17.80 -3.71
C VAL A 243 -0.66 17.08 -2.52
N PHE A 244 -1.06 17.41 -1.29
CA PHE A 244 -0.57 16.74 -0.09
C PHE A 244 -0.92 15.24 -0.08
N GLY A 245 -2.18 14.88 -0.37
CA GLY A 245 -2.60 13.50 -0.46
C GLY A 245 -1.85 12.73 -1.55
N THR A 246 -1.65 13.35 -2.71
CA THR A 246 -0.85 12.77 -3.80
C THR A 246 0.60 12.59 -3.39
N LEU A 247 1.21 13.56 -2.72
CA LEU A 247 2.57 13.47 -2.19
C LEU A 247 2.70 12.31 -1.21
N ILE A 248 1.76 12.14 -0.29
CA ILE A 248 1.73 11.02 0.65
C ILE A 248 1.66 9.69 -0.10
N VAL A 249 0.74 9.57 -1.06
CA VAL A 249 0.60 8.38 -1.90
C VAL A 249 1.88 8.09 -2.69
N LEU A 250 2.55 9.10 -3.25
CA LEU A 250 3.81 8.95 -3.98
C LEU A 250 4.94 8.47 -3.07
N VAL A 251 5.07 9.05 -1.87
CA VAL A 251 6.08 8.64 -0.88
C VAL A 251 5.83 7.20 -0.41
N LEU A 252 4.58 6.85 -0.09
CA LEU A 252 4.23 5.47 0.25
C LEU A 252 4.46 4.51 -0.92
N SER A 253 4.16 4.93 -2.16
CA SER A 253 4.39 4.10 -3.34
C SER A 253 5.86 3.80 -3.53
N LEU A 254 6.73 4.80 -3.34
CA LEU A 254 8.18 4.63 -3.35
C LEU A 254 8.63 3.62 -2.29
N TYR A 255 8.17 3.82 -1.05
CA TYR A 255 8.52 2.94 0.07
C TYR A 255 8.06 1.50 -0.19
N PHE A 256 6.79 1.31 -0.58
CA PHE A 256 6.25 0.00 -0.90
C PHE A 256 6.99 -0.64 -2.07
N LEU A 257 7.19 0.06 -3.18
CA LEU A 257 7.90 -0.46 -4.36
C LEU A 257 9.32 -0.96 -4.02
N GLY A 258 10.05 -0.21 -3.19
CA GLY A 258 11.36 -0.62 -2.68
C GLY A 258 11.28 -1.81 -1.71
N ALA A 259 10.29 -1.81 -0.82
CA ALA A 259 10.11 -2.84 0.20
C ALA A 259 9.37 -4.11 -0.29
N LEU A 260 8.77 -4.09 -1.49
CA LEU A 260 7.91 -5.14 -2.04
C LEU A 260 8.55 -6.55 -1.90
N PRO A 261 9.83 -6.79 -2.26
CA PRO A 261 10.44 -8.12 -2.10
C PRO A 261 10.52 -8.58 -0.64
N ALA A 262 10.85 -7.67 0.27
CA ALA A 262 10.96 -7.97 1.69
C ALA A 262 9.57 -8.25 2.28
N MET A 263 8.57 -7.45 1.91
CA MET A 263 7.17 -7.64 2.29
C MET A 263 6.62 -9.00 1.82
N LYS A 264 6.87 -9.37 0.56
CA LYS A 264 6.48 -10.68 0.01
C LYS A 264 7.14 -11.83 0.77
N ARG A 265 8.47 -11.78 0.94
CA ARG A 265 9.23 -12.81 1.69
C ARG A 265 8.73 -12.97 3.11
N TRP A 266 8.39 -11.86 3.78
CA TRP A 266 7.80 -11.90 5.11
C TRP A 266 6.41 -12.52 5.10
N GLY A 267 5.54 -12.14 4.16
CA GLY A 267 4.21 -12.72 3.96
C GLY A 267 4.25 -14.23 3.73
N TYR A 268 5.22 -14.72 2.95
CA TYR A 268 5.38 -16.16 2.70
C TYR A 268 5.72 -16.96 3.96
N ARG A 269 6.28 -16.32 5.00
CA ARG A 269 6.57 -16.99 6.28
C ARG A 269 5.32 -17.33 7.08
N LEU A 270 4.21 -16.62 6.86
CA LEU A 270 2.92 -16.91 7.50
C LEU A 270 2.30 -18.21 6.97
N ALA A 271 2.67 -18.63 5.76
CA ALA A 271 2.22 -19.91 5.21
C ALA A 271 2.94 -21.09 5.90
N PRO A 272 2.24 -22.23 6.15
CA PRO A 272 2.86 -23.46 6.63
C PRO A 272 3.99 -23.92 5.72
N ARG A 273 5.10 -24.41 6.31
CA ARG A 273 6.33 -24.79 5.58
C ARG A 273 6.06 -25.69 4.37
N SER A 274 5.13 -26.64 4.47
CA SER A 274 4.77 -27.57 3.39
C SER A 274 4.10 -26.92 2.18
N ARG A 275 3.45 -25.75 2.34
CA ARG A 275 2.73 -25.04 1.26
C ARG A 275 3.46 -23.78 0.78
N ARG A 276 4.56 -23.39 1.42
CA ARG A 276 5.31 -22.15 1.09
C ARG A 276 5.70 -22.03 -0.39
N PRO A 277 6.27 -23.07 -1.06
CA PRO A 277 6.64 -22.95 -2.47
C PRO A 277 5.45 -22.65 -3.38
N ARG A 278 4.28 -23.26 -3.09
CA ARG A 278 3.05 -23.03 -3.85
C ARG A 278 2.49 -21.63 -3.63
N VAL A 279 2.52 -21.13 -2.38
CA VAL A 279 2.07 -19.78 -2.04
C VAL A 279 2.97 -18.73 -2.70
N GLU A 280 4.29 -18.92 -2.68
CA GLU A 280 5.25 -18.03 -3.33
C GLU A 280 5.03 -17.96 -4.85
N ALA A 281 4.93 -19.11 -5.52
CA ALA A 281 4.67 -19.16 -6.96
C ALA A 281 3.35 -18.47 -7.33
N LEU A 282 2.27 -18.75 -6.60
CA LEU A 282 0.97 -18.15 -6.85
C LEU A 282 0.96 -16.64 -6.58
N SER A 283 1.60 -16.21 -5.49
CA SER A 283 1.67 -14.79 -5.13
C SER A 283 2.48 -13.97 -6.14
N GLU A 284 3.56 -14.53 -6.67
CA GLU A 284 4.36 -13.88 -7.70
C GLU A 284 3.60 -13.74 -9.01
N GLU A 285 2.85 -14.77 -9.41
CA GLU A 285 2.00 -14.72 -10.61
C GLU A 285 0.86 -13.72 -10.46
N ILE A 286 0.16 -13.71 -9.32
CA ILE A 286 -0.89 -12.73 -9.03
C ILE A 286 -0.32 -11.31 -9.06
N THR A 287 0.80 -11.07 -8.38
CA THR A 287 1.45 -9.75 -8.35
C THR A 287 1.81 -9.28 -9.76
N ARG A 288 2.41 -10.16 -10.57
CA ARG A 288 2.79 -9.85 -11.95
C ARG A 288 1.56 -9.54 -12.80
N SER A 289 0.50 -10.34 -12.69
CA SER A 289 -0.74 -10.15 -13.42
C SER A 289 -1.42 -8.81 -13.06
N VAL A 290 -1.52 -8.49 -11.76
CA VAL A 290 -2.05 -7.21 -11.29
C VAL A 290 -1.22 -6.04 -11.81
N GLY A 291 0.11 -6.10 -11.69
CA GLY A 291 0.98 -5.02 -12.19
C GLY A 291 0.84 -4.80 -13.70
N ASN A 292 0.82 -5.88 -14.48
CA ASN A 292 0.62 -5.81 -15.93
C ASN A 292 -0.76 -5.26 -16.30
N TYR A 293 -1.81 -5.63 -15.57
CA TYR A 293 -3.15 -5.08 -15.76
C TYR A 293 -3.17 -3.57 -15.49
N VAL A 294 -2.52 -3.09 -14.42
CA VAL A 294 -2.45 -1.65 -14.11
C VAL A 294 -1.77 -0.86 -15.22
N ILE A 295 -0.60 -1.30 -15.70
CA ILE A 295 0.09 -0.64 -16.83
C ILE A 295 -0.78 -0.69 -18.08
N GLY A 296 -1.43 -1.82 -18.32
CA GLY A 296 -2.36 -1.98 -19.42
C GLY A 296 -3.48 -0.96 -19.36
N GLN A 297 -4.11 -0.79 -18.20
CA GLN A 297 -5.22 0.12 -18.01
C GLN A 297 -4.81 1.59 -18.12
N VAL A 298 -3.62 1.97 -17.63
CA VAL A 298 -3.06 3.30 -17.86
C VAL A 298 -2.86 3.56 -19.36
N CYS A 299 -2.36 2.57 -20.11
CA CYS A 299 -2.19 2.68 -21.56
C CYS A 299 -3.54 2.85 -22.28
N VAL A 300 -4.56 2.06 -21.92
CA VAL A 300 -5.93 2.22 -22.45
C VAL A 300 -6.47 3.61 -22.17
N ALA A 301 -6.38 4.07 -20.92
CA ALA A 301 -6.88 5.38 -20.51
C ALA A 301 -6.19 6.52 -21.27
N LEU A 302 -4.87 6.45 -21.47
CA LEU A 302 -4.11 7.42 -22.22
C LEU A 302 -4.48 7.43 -23.71
N LEU A 303 -4.63 6.26 -24.34
CA LEU A 303 -5.06 6.16 -25.73
C LEU A 303 -6.47 6.72 -25.93
N ASN A 304 -7.38 6.43 -25.00
CA ASN A 304 -8.75 6.92 -25.04
C ASN A 304 -8.81 8.44 -24.87
N ALA A 305 -8.13 8.96 -23.85
CA ALA A 305 -8.04 10.40 -23.60
C ALA A 305 -7.41 11.16 -24.78
N LEU A 306 -6.33 10.61 -25.36
CA LEU A 306 -5.66 11.22 -26.51
C LEU A 306 -6.55 11.21 -27.75
N PHE A 307 -7.23 10.09 -28.03
CA PHE A 307 -8.19 10.01 -29.12
C PHE A 307 -9.32 11.04 -28.95
N ALA A 308 -9.95 11.06 -27.78
CA ALA A 308 -11.02 12.01 -27.47
C ALA A 308 -10.54 13.46 -27.59
N PHE A 309 -9.35 13.78 -27.06
CA PHE A 309 -8.74 15.10 -27.17
C PHE A 309 -8.55 15.55 -28.63
N ILE A 310 -8.00 14.66 -29.47
CA ILE A 310 -7.76 14.96 -30.88
C ILE A 310 -9.08 15.20 -31.60
N VAL A 311 -10.06 14.31 -31.45
CA VAL A 311 -11.37 14.45 -32.11
C VAL A 311 -12.08 15.73 -31.65
N MET A 312 -12.11 16.01 -30.34
CA MET A 312 -12.71 17.24 -29.83
C MET A 312 -12.03 18.49 -30.35
N SER A 313 -10.69 18.49 -30.42
CA SER A 313 -9.92 19.64 -30.90
C SER A 313 -10.12 19.90 -32.40
N ILE A 314 -10.23 18.83 -33.21
CA ILE A 314 -10.53 18.95 -34.65
C ILE A 314 -11.95 19.47 -34.87
N LEU A 315 -12.91 18.98 -34.08
CA LEU A 315 -14.32 19.37 -34.18
C LEU A 315 -14.62 20.74 -33.55
N GLY A 316 -13.64 21.38 -32.90
CA GLY A 316 -13.84 22.66 -32.21
C GLY A 316 -14.76 22.55 -30.99
N ILE A 317 -14.85 21.38 -30.36
CA ILE A 317 -15.63 21.20 -29.13
C ILE A 317 -14.92 21.95 -28.00
N PRO A 318 -15.62 22.84 -27.27
CA PRO A 318 -15.01 23.62 -26.21
C PRO A 318 -14.56 22.72 -25.04
N PHE A 319 -13.57 23.18 -24.29
CA PHE A 319 -13.04 22.47 -23.11
C PHE A 319 -12.45 21.08 -23.41
N SER A 320 -11.90 20.89 -24.62
CA SER A 320 -11.37 19.59 -25.06
C SER A 320 -10.33 18.99 -24.10
N VAL A 321 -9.48 19.82 -23.48
CA VAL A 321 -8.48 19.39 -22.49
C VAL A 321 -9.14 18.88 -21.20
N LEU A 322 -10.05 19.65 -20.59
CA LEU A 322 -10.79 19.24 -19.39
C LEU A 322 -11.59 17.96 -19.65
N LEU A 323 -12.29 17.91 -20.78
CA LEU A 323 -13.09 16.75 -21.16
C LEU A 323 -12.23 15.51 -21.44
N ALA A 324 -11.07 15.67 -22.08
CA ALA A 324 -10.14 14.55 -22.31
C ALA A 324 -9.60 13.99 -21.00
N PHE A 325 -9.39 14.84 -19.99
CA PHE A 325 -9.05 14.37 -18.65
C PHE A 325 -10.20 13.61 -17.99
N VAL A 326 -11.44 14.09 -18.10
CA VAL A 326 -12.62 13.37 -17.60
C VAL A 326 -12.75 12.01 -18.30
N VAL A 327 -12.53 11.96 -19.61
CA VAL A 327 -12.46 10.71 -20.39
C VAL A 327 -11.38 9.77 -19.85
N ALA A 328 -10.17 10.29 -19.58
CA ALA A 328 -9.07 9.52 -19.02
C ALA A 328 -9.42 8.90 -17.66
N LEU A 329 -10.03 9.67 -16.76
CA LEU A 329 -10.45 9.21 -15.44
C LEU A 329 -11.53 8.13 -15.54
N LEU A 330 -12.54 8.37 -16.37
CA LEU A 330 -13.63 7.43 -16.56
C LEU A 330 -13.16 6.14 -17.22
N ALA A 331 -12.17 6.20 -18.13
CA ALA A 331 -11.60 5.02 -18.77
C ALA A 331 -11.02 3.99 -17.78
N PHE A 332 -10.70 4.36 -16.54
CA PHE A 332 -10.31 3.40 -15.50
C PHE A 332 -11.45 2.47 -15.06
N ILE A 333 -12.72 2.83 -15.29
CA ILE A 333 -13.90 2.04 -14.97
C ILE A 333 -14.32 1.26 -16.24
N PRO A 334 -13.97 -0.03 -16.38
CA PRO A 334 -14.21 -0.78 -17.61
C PRO A 334 -15.70 -0.85 -17.97
N LEU A 335 -16.00 -0.87 -19.27
CA LEU A 335 -17.34 -0.93 -19.88
C LEU A 335 -18.25 0.28 -19.62
N VAL A 336 -18.29 0.78 -18.39
CA VAL A 336 -19.17 1.86 -17.95
C VAL A 336 -18.55 3.22 -18.22
N GLY A 337 -17.24 3.36 -17.96
CA GLY A 337 -16.52 4.62 -18.06
C GLY A 337 -16.58 5.25 -19.44
N GLY A 338 -16.34 4.47 -20.49
CA GLY A 338 -16.43 4.93 -21.87
C GLY A 338 -17.82 5.47 -22.22
N LEU A 339 -18.90 4.82 -21.77
CA LEU A 339 -20.27 5.25 -22.03
C LEU A 339 -20.60 6.55 -21.30
N ILE A 340 -20.24 6.67 -20.02
CA ILE A 340 -20.45 7.91 -19.26
C ILE A 340 -19.67 9.05 -19.91
N ALA A 341 -18.41 8.80 -20.29
CA ALA A 341 -17.58 9.78 -20.96
C ALA A 341 -18.19 10.23 -22.30
N ALA A 342 -18.72 9.29 -23.09
CA ALA A 342 -19.42 9.60 -24.34
C ALA A 342 -20.58 10.55 -24.08
N VAL A 343 -21.45 10.23 -23.11
CA VAL A 343 -22.61 11.07 -22.77
C VAL A 343 -22.17 12.48 -22.36
N VAL A 344 -21.21 12.59 -21.45
CA VAL A 344 -20.71 13.88 -20.97
C VAL A 344 -20.16 14.72 -22.12
N VAL A 345 -19.32 14.15 -22.98
CA VAL A 345 -18.73 14.90 -24.09
C VAL A 345 -19.75 15.24 -25.17
N ILE A 346 -20.69 14.34 -25.49
CA ILE A 346 -21.76 14.61 -26.46
C ILE A 346 -22.64 15.77 -25.98
N LEU A 347 -22.98 15.83 -24.68
CA LEU A 347 -23.74 16.93 -24.12
C LEU A 347 -23.02 18.27 -24.27
N VAL A 348 -21.70 18.32 -24.05
CA VAL A 348 -20.92 19.54 -24.30
C VAL A 348 -20.81 19.83 -25.79
N ALA A 349 -20.63 18.81 -26.64
CA ALA A 349 -20.54 18.96 -28.08
C ALA A 349 -21.81 19.56 -28.70
N LEU A 350 -22.99 19.32 -28.11
CA LEU A 350 -24.25 19.94 -28.55
C LEU A 350 -24.21 21.47 -28.47
N THR A 351 -23.42 22.05 -27.56
CA THR A 351 -23.24 23.51 -27.47
C THR A 351 -22.51 24.07 -28.69
N ALA A 352 -21.71 23.26 -29.38
CA ALA A 352 -21.04 23.59 -30.64
C ALA A 352 -21.89 23.21 -31.88
N GLY A 353 -23.09 22.68 -31.68
CA GLY A 353 -24.01 22.28 -32.75
C GLY A 353 -24.31 20.78 -32.77
N TRP A 354 -25.54 20.43 -33.18
CA TRP A 354 -26.00 19.03 -33.21
C TRP A 354 -25.21 18.16 -34.19
N GLN A 355 -24.73 18.73 -35.30
CA GLN A 355 -23.89 18.04 -36.28
C GLN A 355 -22.55 17.63 -35.64
N THR A 356 -21.91 18.55 -34.92
CA THR A 356 -20.66 18.31 -34.19
C THR A 356 -20.83 17.18 -33.17
N ALA A 357 -21.93 17.19 -32.42
CA ALA A 357 -22.25 16.16 -31.44
C ALA A 357 -22.45 14.77 -32.08
N VAL A 358 -23.17 14.69 -33.20
CA VAL A 358 -23.38 13.43 -33.92
C VAL A 358 -22.07 12.89 -34.51
N ILE A 359 -21.24 13.76 -35.11
CA ILE A 359 -19.95 13.37 -35.65
C ILE A 359 -19.04 12.84 -34.53
N TYR A 360 -18.96 13.55 -33.40
CA TYR A 360 -18.22 13.07 -32.23
C TYR A 360 -18.73 11.72 -31.75
N ALA A 361 -20.06 11.55 -31.61
CA ALA A 361 -20.67 10.31 -31.15
C ALA A 361 -20.29 9.12 -32.05
N ILE A 362 -20.31 9.30 -33.38
CA ILE A 362 -19.92 8.27 -34.33
C ILE A 362 -18.43 7.93 -34.18
N CYS A 363 -17.55 8.95 -34.16
CA CYS A 363 -16.10 8.74 -34.02
C CYS A 363 -15.75 8.05 -32.70
N TYR A 364 -16.33 8.50 -31.59
CA TYR A 364 -16.05 7.96 -30.26
C TYR A 364 -16.64 6.56 -30.08
N PHE A 365 -17.83 6.30 -30.61
CA PHE A 365 -18.39 4.94 -30.62
C PHE A 365 -17.53 3.99 -31.46
N ALA A 366 -17.07 4.42 -32.64
CA ALA A 366 -16.14 3.64 -33.45
C ALA A 366 -14.83 3.34 -32.70
N TYR A 367 -14.32 4.31 -31.94
CA TYR A 367 -13.17 4.10 -31.07
C TYR A 367 -13.46 3.10 -29.93
N LEU A 368 -14.61 3.16 -29.27
CA LEU A 368 -14.99 2.18 -28.25
C LEU A 368 -15.03 0.75 -28.82
N GLN A 369 -15.52 0.58 -30.07
CA GLN A 369 -15.45 -0.71 -30.75
C GLN A 369 -13.99 -1.10 -31.03
N PHE A 370 -13.19 -0.19 -31.56
CA PHE A 370 -11.77 -0.45 -31.81
C PHE A 370 -11.02 -0.85 -30.53
N GLU A 371 -11.30 -0.17 -29.41
CA GLU A 371 -10.73 -0.48 -28.11
C GLU A 371 -11.14 -1.88 -27.63
N ALA A 372 -12.42 -2.23 -27.76
CA ALA A 372 -12.95 -3.53 -27.34
C ALA A 372 -12.38 -4.69 -28.18
N TYR A 373 -12.25 -4.52 -29.51
CA TYR A 373 -11.84 -5.59 -30.42
C TYR A 373 -10.32 -5.68 -30.63
N PHE A 374 -9.56 -4.59 -30.52
CA PHE A 374 -8.13 -4.57 -30.85
C PHE A 374 -7.22 -4.22 -29.68
N ILE A 375 -7.59 -3.22 -28.87
CA ILE A 375 -6.72 -2.74 -27.78
C ILE A 375 -6.81 -3.69 -26.58
N SER A 376 -8.03 -3.93 -26.09
CA SER A 376 -8.29 -4.73 -24.90
C SER A 376 -7.71 -6.16 -24.98
N PRO A 377 -7.89 -6.91 -26.09
CA PRO A 377 -7.33 -8.25 -26.20
C PRO A 377 -5.80 -8.25 -26.21
N ARG A 378 -5.16 -7.29 -26.89
CA ARG A 378 -3.68 -7.23 -26.99
C ARG A 378 -3.02 -6.86 -25.67
N ILE A 379 -3.66 -5.99 -24.90
CA ILE A 379 -3.17 -5.59 -23.57
C ILE A 379 -3.35 -6.76 -22.60
N MET A 380 -4.48 -7.46 -22.65
CA MET A 380 -4.76 -8.61 -21.78
C MET A 380 -3.92 -9.85 -22.13
N GLN A 381 -3.65 -10.12 -23.41
CA GLN A 381 -2.83 -11.25 -23.88
C GLN A 381 -1.40 -11.20 -23.34
N LYS A 382 -0.83 -9.99 -23.16
CA LYS A 382 0.50 -9.82 -22.56
C LYS A 382 0.49 -10.03 -21.03
N ALA A 383 -0.66 -9.88 -20.38
CA ALA A 383 -0.82 -10.06 -18.94
C ALA A 383 -0.99 -11.53 -18.52
N VAL A 384 -1.43 -12.42 -19.42
CA VAL A 384 -1.77 -13.83 -19.13
C VAL A 384 -0.96 -14.81 -19.99
N ALA A 385 0.27 -14.45 -20.39
CA ALA A 385 1.18 -15.39 -21.03
C ALA A 385 1.74 -16.37 -19.96
N VAL A 386 0.90 -17.30 -19.50
CA VAL A 386 1.34 -18.44 -18.70
C VAL A 386 2.21 -19.29 -19.60
N ARG A 387 3.53 -19.26 -19.37
CA ARG A 387 4.43 -20.27 -19.92
C ARG A 387 3.98 -21.60 -19.33
N VAL A 388 3.22 -22.38 -20.10
CA VAL A 388 2.97 -23.78 -19.79
C VAL A 388 4.35 -24.44 -19.74
N LEU A 389 4.85 -24.68 -18.53
CA LEU A 389 5.94 -25.63 -18.32
C LEU A 389 5.38 -26.98 -18.76
N SER A 390 5.83 -27.45 -19.92
CA SER A 390 5.65 -28.83 -20.34
C SER A 390 6.32 -29.73 -19.29
N PRO A 391 5.70 -30.87 -18.94
CA PRO A 391 6.22 -31.79 -17.93
C PRO A 391 7.61 -32.34 -18.29
#